data_AF-A0AA42TTV4-F1
#
_entry.id   AF-A0AA42TTV4-F1
#
_cell.length_a   1.000
_cell.length_b   1.000
_cell.length_c   1.000
_cell.angle_alpha   90.00
_cell.angle_beta   90.00
_cell.angle_gamma   90.00
#
_symmetry.space_group_name_H-M   'P 1'
#
loop_
_entity.id
_entity.type
_entity.pdbx_description
1 polymer ?
#
loop_
_entity_poly.entity_id
_entity_poly.type
_entity_poly.pdbx_seq_one_letter_code
_entity_poly.pdbx_strand_id
1 'polypeptide(L)'
;MGQIEMEKPGASGSLLGGNQHTVIDAFFQYAQAEQQREAQALIDEEKLNVEAAKRYITNSLKREFASDSGTELNAVLPKMSPLNPQYLTKKQTVFQKIAAFVEKFKGVGGQV
;
A
#
# COMPACT_ATOMS: atom_id res chain seq x y z
N MET A 1 57.24 -25.42 15.88
CA MET A 1 56.46 -24.17 15.76
C MET A 1 54.99 -24.56 15.73
N GLY A 2 54.36 -24.65 16.89
CA GLY A 2 52.92 -24.90 17.01
C GLY A 2 52.27 -23.64 17.54
N GLN A 3 51.31 -23.09 16.80
CA GLN A 3 50.49 -21.97 17.27
C GLN A 3 49.40 -22.53 18.19
N ILE A 4 49.40 -22.07 19.43
CA ILE A 4 48.41 -22.36 20.46
C ILE A 4 47.32 -21.29 20.34
N GLU A 5 46.08 -21.74 20.19
CA GLU A 5 44.87 -20.92 20.26
C GLU A 5 44.78 -20.19 21.61
N MET A 6 44.50 -18.89 21.56
CA MET A 6 43.95 -18.15 22.70
C MET A 6 42.62 -17.56 22.28
N GLU A 7 41.53 -18.31 22.52
CA GLU A 7 40.21 -17.73 22.67
C GLU A 7 40.23 -16.80 23.89
N LYS A 8 39.75 -15.55 23.72
CA LYS A 8 39.39 -14.68 24.84
C LYS A 8 37.86 -14.63 24.97
N PRO A 9 37.29 -14.87 26.16
CA PRO A 9 35.86 -14.82 26.38
C PRO A 9 35.37 -13.39 26.68
N GLY A 10 34.19 -13.08 26.16
CA GLY A 10 33.14 -12.30 26.83
C GLY A 10 33.39 -10.83 27.15
N ALA A 11 32.80 -9.93 26.35
CA ALA A 11 32.21 -8.71 26.87
C ALA A 11 30.73 -8.65 26.44
N SER A 12 29.88 -9.01 27.39
CA SER A 12 28.45 -8.78 27.38
C SER A 12 28.10 -7.31 27.13
N GLY A 13 26.99 -7.10 26.44
CA GLY A 13 26.09 -5.99 26.72
C GLY A 13 26.47 -4.62 26.18
N SER A 14 25.97 -4.32 24.98
CA SER A 14 25.51 -2.97 24.66
C SER A 14 24.03 -3.03 24.27
N LEU A 15 23.19 -3.28 25.29
CA LEU A 15 21.77 -2.92 25.27
C LEU A 15 21.66 -1.41 25.51
N LEU A 16 22.00 -0.56 24.54
CA LEU A 16 21.65 0.87 24.61
C LEU A 16 21.42 1.45 23.20
N GLY A 17 20.32 1.02 22.61
CA GLY A 17 19.60 1.74 21.55
C GLY A 17 18.11 1.69 21.85
N GLY A 18 17.72 2.11 23.06
CA GLY A 18 16.34 2.04 23.55
C GLY A 18 15.38 2.89 22.74
N ASN A 19 14.69 2.25 21.79
CA ASN A 19 13.23 2.18 21.71
C ASN A 19 12.43 3.47 22.01
N GLN A 20 12.64 4.53 21.24
CA GLN A 20 11.60 5.55 21.03
C GLN A 20 10.70 5.24 19.81
N HIS A 21 10.90 4.09 19.18
CA HIS A 21 10.28 3.71 17.90
C HIS A 21 9.20 2.63 18.00
N THR A 22 8.83 2.16 19.20
CA THR A 22 8.05 0.90 19.31
C THR A 22 6.59 1.02 18.89
N VAL A 23 5.89 2.08 19.29
CA VAL A 23 4.46 2.26 18.99
C VAL A 23 4.25 2.88 17.62
N ILE A 24 5.11 3.82 17.21
CA ILE A 24 5.01 4.48 15.90
C ILE A 24 5.35 3.49 14.78
N ASP A 25 6.41 2.68 14.93
CA ASP A 25 6.74 1.67 13.92
C ASP A 25 5.65 0.59 13.87
N ALA A 26 5.12 0.15 15.02
CA ALA A 26 3.99 -0.78 15.07
C ALA A 26 2.72 -0.21 14.41
N PHE A 27 2.46 1.09 14.58
CA PHE A 27 1.36 1.78 13.91
C PHE A 27 1.54 1.75 12.40
N PHE A 28 2.72 2.11 11.87
CA PHE A 28 2.96 2.08 10.43
C PHE A 28 2.93 0.66 9.86
N GLN A 29 3.45 -0.34 10.58
CA GLN A 29 3.35 -1.75 10.18
C GLN A 29 1.89 -2.21 10.09
N TYR A 30 1.09 -1.88 11.10
CA TYR A 30 -0.34 -2.18 11.09
C TYR A 30 -1.07 -1.45 9.96
N ALA A 31 -0.82 -0.15 9.80
CA ALA A 31 -1.45 0.66 8.77
C ALA A 31 -1.10 0.17 7.36
N GLN A 32 0.14 -0.26 7.11
CA GLN A 32 0.55 -0.84 5.83
C GLN A 32 -0.10 -2.21 5.58
N ALA A 33 -0.26 -3.05 6.60
CA ALA A 33 -0.96 -4.31 6.48
C ALA A 33 -2.45 -4.10 6.16
N GLU A 34 -3.11 -3.16 6.85
CA GLU A 34 -4.50 -2.78 6.56
C GLU A 34 -4.65 -2.15 5.17
N GLN A 35 -3.70 -1.31 4.75
CA GLN A 35 -3.66 -0.71 3.41
C GLN A 35 -3.65 -1.79 2.32
N GLN A 36 -2.80 -2.82 2.46
CA GLN A 36 -2.75 -3.93 1.51
C GLN A 36 -4.04 -4.74 1.52
N ARG A 37 -4.58 -5.05 2.71
CA ARG A 37 -5.82 -5.82 2.85
C ARG A 37 -7.00 -5.09 2.21
N GLU A 38 -7.17 -3.80 2.51
CA GLU A 38 -8.28 -3.00 1.99
C GLU A 38 -8.14 -2.70 0.50
N ALA A 39 -6.91 -2.52 0.00
CA ALA A 39 -6.70 -2.41 -1.44
C ALA A 39 -7.10 -3.69 -2.19
N GLN A 40 -6.71 -4.85 -1.65
CA GLN A 40 -7.09 -6.14 -2.23
C GLN A 40 -8.62 -6.33 -2.19
N ALA A 41 -9.25 -6.03 -1.05
CA ALA A 41 -10.71 -6.09 -0.93
C ALA A 41 -11.42 -5.16 -1.94
N LEU A 42 -10.94 -3.93 -2.10
CA LEU A 42 -11.50 -2.97 -3.08
C LEU A 42 -11.38 -3.52 -4.50
N ILE A 43 -10.22 -4.07 -4.88
CA ILE A 43 -9.98 -4.68 -6.19
C ILE A 43 -10.93 -5.84 -6.45
N ASP A 44 -11.11 -6.72 -5.46
CA ASP A 44 -11.94 -7.91 -5.60
C ASP A 44 -13.44 -7.58 -5.61
N GLU A 45 -13.91 -6.72 -4.70
CA GLU A 45 -15.30 -6.27 -4.62
C GLU A 45 -15.75 -5.59 -5.91
N GLU A 46 -14.92 -4.70 -6.44
CA GLU A 46 -15.26 -3.94 -7.65
C GLU A 46 -14.92 -4.68 -8.95
N LYS A 47 -14.27 -5.84 -8.86
CA LYS A 47 -13.76 -6.66 -9.98
C LYS A 47 -12.83 -5.88 -10.90
N LEU A 48 -11.91 -5.11 -10.30
CA LEU A 48 -11.00 -4.24 -11.03
C LEU A 48 -9.94 -5.04 -11.78
N ASN A 49 -9.33 -4.40 -12.78
CA ASN A 49 -8.09 -4.90 -13.34
C ASN A 49 -6.96 -4.76 -12.30
N VAL A 50 -6.48 -5.90 -11.79
CA VAL A 50 -5.54 -5.96 -10.66
C VAL A 50 -4.29 -5.11 -10.87
N GLU A 51 -3.56 -5.31 -11.98
CA GLU A 51 -2.32 -4.55 -12.25
C GLU A 51 -2.58 -3.05 -12.41
N ALA A 52 -3.61 -2.69 -13.19
CA ALA A 52 -3.94 -1.29 -13.41
C ALA A 52 -4.40 -0.60 -12.12
N ALA A 53 -5.20 -1.30 -11.30
CA ALA A 53 -5.68 -0.83 -10.01
C ALA A 53 -4.52 -0.59 -9.04
N LYS A 54 -3.62 -1.58 -8.85
CA LYS A 54 -2.45 -1.42 -7.97
C LYS A 54 -1.59 -0.24 -8.38
N ARG A 55 -1.32 -0.09 -9.68
CA ARG A 55 -0.54 1.04 -10.22
C ARG A 55 -1.24 2.38 -9.96
N TYR A 56 -2.54 2.46 -10.25
CA TYR A 56 -3.31 3.68 -10.05
C TYR A 56 -3.42 4.07 -8.57
N ILE A 57 -3.69 3.13 -7.68
CA ILE A 57 -3.75 3.33 -6.23
C ILE A 57 -2.38 3.79 -5.71
N THR A 58 -1.30 3.11 -6.10
CA THR A 58 0.06 3.48 -5.71
C THR A 58 0.41 4.91 -6.14
N ASN A 59 0.10 5.28 -7.38
CA ASN A 59 0.34 6.62 -7.89
C ASN A 59 -0.50 7.68 -7.16
N SER A 60 -1.75 7.35 -6.85
CA SER A 60 -2.67 8.24 -6.14
C SER A 60 -2.25 8.45 -4.69
N LEU A 61 -1.80 7.41 -3.98
CA LEU A 61 -1.23 7.52 -2.64
C LEU A 61 0.03 8.39 -2.63
N LYS A 62 0.93 8.23 -3.61
CA LYS A 62 2.13 9.08 -3.75
C LYS A 62 1.82 10.54 -4.00
N ARG A 63 0.71 10.82 -4.70
CA ARG A 63 0.22 12.18 -4.95
C ARG A 63 -0.69 12.69 -3.83
N GLU A 64 -1.08 11.82 -2.90
CA GLU A 64 -2.04 12.07 -1.81
C GLU A 64 -3.47 12.41 -2.28
N PHE A 65 -3.77 12.24 -3.57
CA PHE A 65 -5.12 12.37 -4.12
C PHE A 65 -5.32 11.45 -5.33
N ALA A 66 -6.58 11.04 -5.55
CA ALA A 66 -6.99 10.30 -6.75
C ALA A 66 -7.47 11.27 -7.83
N SER A 67 -7.09 11.03 -9.09
CA SER A 67 -7.52 11.82 -10.25
C SER A 67 -8.41 10.98 -11.17
N ASP A 68 -9.63 11.43 -11.44
CA ASP A 68 -10.51 10.85 -12.45
C ASP A 68 -10.19 11.33 -13.88
N SER A 69 -9.32 12.34 -13.96
CA SER A 69 -8.87 12.97 -15.20
C SER A 69 -7.86 12.07 -15.91
N GLY A 70 -8.11 11.80 -17.20
CA GLY A 70 -7.25 10.96 -18.04
C GLY A 70 -7.77 9.52 -18.24
N THR A 71 -6.88 8.66 -18.74
CA THR A 71 -7.21 7.27 -19.12
C THR A 71 -6.83 6.23 -18.06
N GLU A 72 -6.08 6.63 -17.02
CA GLU A 72 -5.60 5.69 -15.99
C GLU A 72 -6.76 5.02 -15.26
N LEU A 73 -7.75 5.80 -14.78
CA LEU A 73 -8.94 5.26 -14.12
C LEU A 73 -9.75 4.34 -15.04
N ASN A 74 -9.81 4.62 -16.35
CA ASN A 74 -10.53 3.75 -17.28
C ASN A 74 -9.87 2.36 -17.40
N ALA A 75 -8.53 2.30 -17.29
CA ALA A 75 -7.80 1.03 -17.33
C ALA A 75 -8.00 0.18 -16.06
N VAL A 76 -8.41 0.81 -14.96
CA VAL A 76 -8.73 0.14 -13.67
C VAL A 76 -10.05 -0.60 -13.74
N LEU A 77 -11.01 -0.11 -14.52
CA LEU A 77 -12.36 -0.68 -14.57
C LEU A 77 -12.36 -2.11 -15.16
N PRO A 78 -13.31 -2.96 -14.74
CA PRO A 78 -13.53 -4.25 -15.38
C PRO A 78 -13.73 -4.08 -16.88
N LYS A 79 -13.39 -5.12 -17.65
CA LYS A 79 -13.70 -5.15 -19.08
C LYS A 79 -15.22 -5.07 -19.28
N MET A 80 -15.68 -3.94 -19.80
CA MET A 80 -17.05 -3.70 -20.19
C MET A 80 -17.06 -2.75 -21.39
N SER A 81 -18.11 -2.81 -22.21
CA SER A 81 -18.26 -1.88 -23.32
C SER A 81 -18.45 -0.46 -22.78
N PRO A 82 -17.75 0.57 -23.29
CA PRO A 82 -18.02 1.97 -22.96
C PRO A 82 -19.45 2.41 -23.28
N LEU A 83 -20.15 1.69 -24.17
CA LEU A 83 -21.56 1.91 -24.50
C LEU A 83 -22.52 1.26 -23.50
N ASN A 84 -22.02 0.52 -22.51
CA ASN A 84 -22.85 -0.01 -21.44
C ASN A 84 -23.34 1.17 -20.58
N PRO A 85 -24.67 1.34 -20.39
CA PRO A 85 -25.21 2.46 -19.60
C PRO A 85 -24.72 2.47 -18.15
N GLN A 86 -24.29 1.33 -17.60
CA GLN A 86 -23.74 1.21 -16.25
C GLN A 86 -22.26 1.66 -16.16
N TYR A 87 -21.59 1.89 -17.29
CA TYR A 87 -20.16 2.23 -17.32
C TYR A 87 -19.85 3.49 -16.53
N LEU A 88 -20.61 4.57 -16.78
CA LEU A 88 -20.37 5.85 -16.12
C LEU A 88 -20.64 5.77 -14.62
N THR A 89 -21.71 5.08 -14.21
CA THR A 89 -22.02 4.85 -12.80
C THR A 89 -20.92 4.04 -12.11
N LYS A 90 -20.48 2.93 -12.71
CA LYS A 90 -19.38 2.10 -12.18
C LYS A 90 -18.09 2.91 -12.08
N LYS A 91 -17.75 3.69 -13.11
CA LYS A 91 -16.59 4.58 -13.09
C LYS A 91 -16.63 5.55 -11.91
N GLN A 92 -17.77 6.20 -11.70
CA GLN A 92 -17.95 7.16 -10.60
C GLN A 92 -17.84 6.47 -9.23
N THR A 93 -18.49 5.31 -9.05
CA THR A 93 -18.45 4.55 -7.79
C THR A 93 -17.02 4.09 -7.47
N VAL A 94 -16.32 3.52 -8.45
CA VAL A 94 -14.92 3.08 -8.28
C VAL A 94 -14.02 4.26 -7.94
N PHE A 95 -14.18 5.40 -8.63
CA PHE A 95 -13.42 6.61 -8.31
C PHE A 95 -13.64 7.07 -6.87
N GLN A 96 -14.89 7.15 -6.40
CA GLN A 96 -15.20 7.57 -5.04
C GLN A 96 -14.60 6.63 -3.99
N LYS A 97 -14.68 5.31 -4.21
CA LYS A 97 -14.07 4.32 -3.33
C LYS A 97 -12.55 4.48 -3.26
N ILE A 98 -11.88 4.66 -4.41
CA ILE A 98 -10.43 4.85 -4.44
C ILE A 98 -10.04 6.20 -3.82
N ALA A 99 -10.78 7.28 -4.07
CA ALA A 99 -10.53 8.57 -3.44
C ALA A 99 -10.64 8.49 -1.91
N ALA A 100 -11.67 7.81 -1.40
CA ALA A 100 -11.84 7.57 0.04
C ALA A 100 -10.69 6.70 0.61
N PHE A 101 -10.27 5.67 -0.12
CA PHE A 101 -9.11 4.85 0.25
C PHE A 101 -7.83 5.68 0.32
N VAL A 102 -7.55 6.51 -0.68
CA VAL A 102 -6.37 7.39 -0.71
C VAL A 102 -6.40 8.39 0.44
N GLU A 103 -7.55 9.00 0.72
CA GLU A 103 -7.69 9.93 1.85
C GLU A 103 -7.41 9.26 3.19
N LYS A 104 -7.81 7.99 3.36
CA LYS A 104 -7.58 7.21 4.57
C LYS A 104 -6.11 6.80 4.75
N PHE A 105 -5.40 6.48 3.67
CA PHE A 105 -4.06 5.87 3.72
C PHE A 105 -2.92 6.78 3.23
N LYS A 106 -3.19 8.03 2.83
CA LYS A 106 -2.13 9.00 2.52
C LYS A 106 -1.19 9.16 3.72
N GLY A 107 0.11 9.28 3.45
CA GLY A 107 1.16 9.38 4.47
C GLY A 107 1.57 8.06 5.16
N VAL A 108 0.89 6.93 4.92
CA VAL A 108 1.28 5.62 5.49
C VAL A 108 2.53 5.04 4.82
N GLY A 109 2.71 5.31 3.52
CA GLY A 109 3.82 4.79 2.71
C GLY A 109 3.65 3.30 2.34
N GLY A 110 4.74 2.65 1.94
CA GLY A 110 4.74 1.23 1.56
C GLY A 110 4.21 0.94 0.15
N GLN A 111 3.97 -0.34 -0.13
CA GLN A 111 3.51 -0.85 -1.42
C GLN A 111 2.11 -1.49 -1.29
N VAL A 112 1.38 -1.49 -2.41
CA VAL A 112 0.01 -2.02 -2.58
C VAL A 112 -0.01 -3.10 -3.67
#